data_AF-A0A354XTU3-F1
#
_entry.id   AF-A0A354XTU3-F1
#
_cell.length_a   1.000
_cell.length_b   1.000
_cell.length_c   1.000
_cell.angle_alpha   90.00
_cell.angle_beta   90.00
_cell.angle_gamma   90.00
#
_symmetry.space_group_name_H-M   'P 1'
#
loop_
_entity.id
_entity.type
_entity.pdbx_description
1 polymer ?
#
loop_
_entity_poly.entity_id
_entity_poly.type
_entity_poly.pdbx_seq_one_letter_code
_entity_poly.pdbx_strand_id
1 'polypeptide(L)'
;YGIRQLYCPIVATDKEQAILYADEGMTARANTIYKQENVQIGFDKEKADKNFGGAILVEFAGGDFSALPRLQLLPNEVIGDPMNITAWHKSKNPANWTLVTLKGDGLLPIYELIADPVKKQQVKDAVSAHIKENQLKVLQTAPIIQAWSGKHHRYFTSFEEFREKAGKEYTCEGVIASVFLKPQDKTIPLYLFSDGKNDRLSTEENPKNDNKAMAYKGIFGYVYKEYSGNECNVLYEIWNGQDYAYTSEKKEAYGEKNRWKLTGKEFYTGK
;
A
#
# COMPACT_ATOMS: atom_id res chain seq x y z
N TYR A 1 -10.21 -2.08 14.48
CA TYR A 1 -9.42 -1.30 13.52
C TYR A 1 -8.48 -2.25 12.81
N GLY A 2 -8.77 -2.60 11.55
CA GLY A 2 -7.90 -3.44 10.72
C GLY A 2 -7.30 -2.56 9.64
N ILE A 3 -6.02 -2.25 9.76
CA ILE A 3 -5.26 -1.57 8.70
C ILE A 3 -4.82 -2.64 7.71
N ARG A 4 -5.13 -2.46 6.43
CA ARG A 4 -4.51 -3.20 5.34
C ARG A 4 -4.10 -2.21 4.25
N GLN A 5 -2.81 -2.08 4.02
CA GLN A 5 -2.29 -1.53 2.78
C GLN A 5 -2.33 -2.66 1.75
N LEU A 6 -3.08 -2.46 0.67
CA LEU A 6 -2.87 -3.18 -0.58
C LEU A 6 -2.08 -2.23 -1.46
N TYR A 7 -0.86 -2.65 -1.81
CA TYR A 7 -0.02 -1.91 -2.72
C TYR A 7 -0.72 -1.77 -4.08
N CYS A 8 -0.78 -0.55 -4.59
CA CYS A 8 -1.49 -0.23 -5.83
C CYS A 8 -0.56 -0.49 -7.04
N PRO A 9 -0.92 -1.37 -7.99
CA PRO A 9 -0.40 -1.28 -9.33
C PRO A 9 -1.31 -0.35 -10.13
N ILE A 10 -0.77 0.80 -10.54
CA ILE A 10 -1.39 1.67 -11.54
C ILE A 10 -0.68 1.41 -12.86
N VAL A 11 -1.41 0.92 -13.86
CA VAL A 11 -0.86 0.74 -15.21
C VAL A 11 -0.97 2.07 -15.96
N ALA A 12 0.08 2.89 -15.89
CA ALA A 12 0.16 4.20 -16.55
C ALA A 12 1.47 4.36 -17.33
N THR A 13 1.45 5.11 -18.44
CA THR A 13 2.67 5.32 -19.24
C THR A 13 3.67 6.25 -18.54
N ASP A 14 3.19 7.11 -17.63
CA ASP A 14 3.98 8.12 -16.92
C ASP A 14 3.35 8.47 -15.55
N LYS A 15 4.05 9.31 -14.78
CA LYS A 15 3.67 9.67 -13.40
C LYS A 15 2.41 10.54 -13.32
N GLU A 16 2.19 11.43 -14.29
CA GLU A 16 1.00 12.28 -14.32
C GLU A 16 -0.26 11.44 -14.59
N GLN A 17 -0.17 10.50 -15.54
CA GLN A 17 -1.23 9.53 -15.79
C GLN A 17 -1.44 8.60 -14.60
N ALA A 18 -0.38 8.22 -13.88
CA ALA A 18 -0.53 7.39 -12.69
C ALA A 18 -1.35 8.11 -11.60
N ILE A 19 -1.09 9.40 -11.36
CA ILE A 19 -1.86 10.22 -10.43
C ILE A 19 -3.31 10.37 -10.90
N LEU A 20 -3.51 10.62 -12.20
CA LEU A 20 -4.85 10.72 -12.77
C LEU A 20 -5.66 9.42 -12.59
N TYR A 21 -5.08 8.26 -12.90
CA TYR A 21 -5.76 6.97 -12.75
C TYR A 21 -6.01 6.62 -11.28
N ALA A 22 -5.10 7.02 -10.38
CA ALA A 22 -5.32 6.92 -8.95
C ALA A 22 -6.57 7.71 -8.52
N ASP A 23 -6.68 8.97 -8.98
CA ASP A 23 -7.77 9.88 -8.64
C ASP A 23 -9.13 9.39 -9.18
N GLU A 24 -9.16 8.92 -10.42
CA GLU A 24 -10.36 8.35 -11.04
C GLU A 24 -10.83 7.08 -10.31
N GLY A 25 -9.89 6.17 -9.99
CA GLY A 25 -10.21 4.96 -9.21
C GLY A 25 -10.65 5.27 -7.78
N MET A 26 -10.04 6.27 -7.13
CA MET A 26 -10.48 6.76 -5.82
C MET A 26 -11.91 7.30 -5.89
N THR A 27 -12.22 8.10 -6.91
CA THR A 27 -13.55 8.68 -7.12
C THR A 27 -14.60 7.60 -7.39
N ALA A 28 -14.29 6.64 -8.27
CA ALA A 28 -15.13 5.49 -8.54
C ALA A 28 -15.45 4.69 -7.27
N ARG A 29 -14.43 4.45 -6.43
CA ARG A 29 -14.60 3.72 -5.18
C ARG A 29 -15.36 4.53 -4.13
N ALA A 30 -15.15 5.85 -4.04
CA ALA A 30 -15.89 6.71 -3.12
C ALA A 30 -17.42 6.66 -3.39
N ASN A 31 -17.82 6.60 -4.67
CA ASN A 31 -19.23 6.44 -5.07
C ASN A 31 -19.88 5.13 -4.59
N THR A 32 -19.08 4.10 -4.29
CA THR A 32 -19.59 2.87 -3.68
C THR A 32 -19.75 2.98 -2.16
N ILE A 33 -19.12 3.98 -1.53
CA ILE A 33 -19.07 4.15 -0.08
C ILE A 33 -20.17 5.11 0.39
N TYR A 34 -20.33 6.27 -0.25
CA TYR A 34 -21.34 7.25 0.12
C TYR A 34 -21.97 7.95 -1.09
N LYS A 35 -23.19 8.46 -0.89
CA LYS A 35 -23.95 9.26 -1.84
C LYS A 35 -24.63 10.43 -1.14
N GLN A 36 -24.88 11.50 -1.89
CA GLN A 36 -25.65 12.64 -1.45
C GLN A 36 -26.75 12.94 -2.47
N GLU A 37 -27.93 13.32 -1.97
CA GLU A 37 -29.06 13.71 -2.79
C GLU A 37 -28.67 14.87 -3.72
N ASN A 38 -28.99 14.73 -5.01
CA ASN A 38 -28.70 15.69 -6.07
C ASN A 38 -27.20 15.95 -6.32
N VAL A 39 -26.31 15.09 -5.83
CA VAL A 39 -24.88 15.14 -6.17
C VAL A 39 -24.52 13.89 -6.96
N GLN A 40 -24.10 14.09 -8.20
CA GLN A 40 -23.55 13.03 -9.06
C GLN A 40 -22.05 13.28 -9.17
N ILE A 41 -21.24 12.36 -8.64
CA ILE A 41 -19.79 12.43 -8.78
C ILE A 41 -19.42 11.59 -10.00
N GLY A 42 -19.02 12.26 -11.08
CA GLY A 42 -18.57 11.60 -12.30
C GLY A 42 -17.14 11.08 -12.17
N PHE A 43 -16.83 10.01 -12.88
CA PHE A 43 -15.47 9.49 -13.07
C PHE A 43 -15.34 8.84 -14.44
N ASP A 44 -14.13 8.75 -14.96
CA ASP A 44 -13.81 8.04 -16.20
C ASP A 44 -13.61 6.55 -15.91
N LYS A 45 -14.56 5.72 -16.35
CA LYS A 45 -14.54 4.29 -16.09
C LYS A 45 -13.31 3.60 -16.68
N GLU A 46 -12.89 3.94 -17.90
CA GLU A 46 -11.73 3.30 -18.53
C GLU A 46 -10.43 3.58 -17.79
N LYS A 47 -10.32 4.77 -17.18
CA LYS A 47 -9.18 5.14 -16.32
C LYS A 47 -9.28 4.50 -14.94
N ALA A 48 -10.47 4.49 -14.35
CA ALA A 48 -10.71 3.83 -13.06
C ALA A 48 -10.42 2.32 -13.12
N ASP A 49 -10.76 1.66 -14.23
CA ASP A 49 -10.48 0.24 -14.45
C ASP A 49 -8.97 -0.09 -14.55
N LYS A 50 -8.10 0.92 -14.67
CA LYS A 50 -6.62 0.79 -14.59
C LYS A 50 -6.07 0.93 -13.17
N ASN A 51 -6.94 1.17 -12.19
CA ASN A 51 -6.62 1.21 -10.77
C ASN A 51 -7.03 -0.12 -10.12
N PHE A 52 -6.06 -1.02 -9.94
CA PHE A 52 -6.29 -2.38 -9.47
C PHE A 52 -6.26 -2.53 -7.93
N GLY A 53 -6.15 -1.44 -7.16
CA GLY A 53 -6.13 -1.53 -5.70
C GLY A 53 -6.07 -0.18 -4.98
N GLY A 54 -6.53 -0.14 -3.74
CA GLY A 54 -6.45 1.05 -2.90
C GLY A 54 -7.27 0.91 -1.62
N ALA A 55 -6.94 1.73 -0.63
CA ALA A 55 -7.74 1.89 0.57
C ALA A 55 -8.29 3.31 0.58
N ILE A 56 -9.60 3.46 0.81
CA ILE A 56 -10.22 4.76 1.05
C ILE A 56 -10.58 4.84 2.52
N LEU A 57 -10.08 5.89 3.18
CA LEU A 57 -10.54 6.34 4.48
C LEU A 57 -11.44 7.56 4.25
N VAL A 58 -12.66 7.50 4.75
CA VAL A 58 -13.59 8.64 4.73
C VAL A 58 -13.77 9.12 6.17
N GLU A 59 -13.40 10.37 6.42
CA GLU A 59 -13.58 11.03 7.71
C GLU A 59 -14.64 12.13 7.58
N PHE A 60 -15.63 12.12 8.49
CA PHE A 60 -16.67 13.13 8.55
C PHE A 60 -16.34 14.12 9.67
N ALA A 61 -16.32 15.41 9.34
CA ALA A 61 -15.98 16.47 10.28
C ALA A 61 -17.16 17.46 10.44
N GLY A 62 -17.57 17.70 11.68
CA GLY A 62 -18.70 18.56 12.02
C GLY A 62 -20.05 17.94 11.66
N GLY A 63 -21.11 18.76 11.70
CA GLY A 63 -22.48 18.29 11.52
C GLY A 63 -22.99 17.47 12.71
N ASP A 64 -24.17 16.89 12.56
CA ASP A 64 -24.77 15.97 13.53
C ASP A 64 -24.40 14.52 13.19
N PHE A 65 -23.46 13.95 13.95
CA PHE A 65 -23.02 12.56 13.78
C PHE A 65 -24.15 11.53 13.99
N SER A 66 -25.21 11.87 14.72
CA SER A 66 -26.35 10.96 14.87
C SER A 66 -27.16 10.81 13.58
N ALA A 67 -27.01 11.75 12.64
CA ALA A 67 -27.61 11.71 11.31
C ALA A 67 -26.77 10.93 10.28
N LEU A 68 -25.59 10.41 10.66
CA LEU A 68 -24.83 9.48 9.83
C LEU A 68 -25.46 8.08 9.91
N PRO A 69 -25.63 7.39 8.77
CA PRO A 69 -26.11 6.01 8.77
C PRO A 69 -25.19 5.08 9.57
N ARG A 70 -25.77 4.13 10.30
CA ARG A 70 -25.00 3.03 10.90
C ARG A 70 -24.65 2.02 9.81
N LEU A 71 -23.35 1.78 9.61
CA LEU A 71 -22.87 0.83 8.62
C LEU A 71 -22.74 -0.57 9.24
N GLN A 72 -23.17 -1.58 8.49
CA GLN A 72 -22.71 -2.95 8.71
C GLN A 72 -21.42 -3.14 7.91
N LEU A 73 -20.29 -3.12 8.61
CA LEU A 73 -18.98 -3.36 8.01
C LEU A 73 -18.64 -4.84 8.18
N LEU A 74 -18.43 -5.55 7.08
CA LEU A 74 -17.68 -6.80 7.11
C LEU A 74 -16.21 -6.53 6.75
N PRO A 75 -15.29 -7.44 7.09
CA PRO A 75 -13.94 -7.38 6.56
C PRO A 75 -13.99 -7.30 5.03
N ASN A 76 -13.42 -6.22 4.47
CA ASN A 76 -13.23 -5.97 3.02
C ASN A 76 -14.47 -5.56 2.20
N GLU A 77 -15.66 -5.43 2.80
CA GLU A 77 -16.87 -5.05 2.07
C GLU A 77 -17.75 -4.07 2.85
N VAL A 78 -18.20 -3.02 2.17
CA VAL A 78 -19.39 -2.28 2.57
C VAL A 78 -20.57 -3.05 2.00
N ILE A 79 -21.40 -3.63 2.86
CA ILE A 79 -22.59 -4.35 2.42
C ILE A 79 -23.75 -3.36 2.27
N GLY A 80 -24.39 -3.39 1.11
CA GLY A 80 -25.58 -2.60 0.80
C GLY A 80 -25.29 -1.42 -0.14
N ASP A 81 -26.30 -0.57 -0.33
CA ASP A 81 -26.18 0.63 -1.14
C ASP A 81 -25.21 1.66 -0.51
N PRO A 82 -24.61 2.56 -1.32
CA PRO A 82 -23.77 3.64 -0.80
C PRO A 82 -24.49 4.43 0.30
N MET A 83 -23.75 4.77 1.35
CA MET A 83 -24.24 5.49 2.51
C MET A 83 -24.86 6.82 2.11
N ASN A 84 -26.17 7.00 2.34
CA ASN A 84 -26.81 8.29 2.08
C ASN A 84 -26.48 9.29 3.19
N ILE A 85 -25.51 10.18 2.95
CA ILE A 85 -25.05 11.17 3.92
C ILE A 85 -25.84 12.48 3.88
N THR A 86 -26.95 12.54 3.15
CA THR A 86 -27.72 13.77 2.93
C THR A 86 -28.22 14.38 4.24
N ALA A 87 -28.69 13.56 5.18
CA ALA A 87 -29.19 14.04 6.47
C ALA A 87 -28.08 14.72 7.28
N TRP A 88 -26.92 14.04 7.41
CA TRP A 88 -25.71 14.63 8.01
C TRP A 88 -25.29 15.90 7.26
N HIS A 89 -25.27 15.89 5.92
CA HIS A 89 -24.87 17.05 5.14
C HIS A 89 -25.77 18.27 5.41
N LYS A 90 -27.09 18.06 5.44
CA LYS A 90 -28.09 19.11 5.72
C LYS A 90 -28.08 19.58 7.18
N SER A 91 -27.55 18.78 8.11
CA SER A 91 -27.45 19.15 9.53
C SER A 91 -26.41 20.25 9.83
N LYS A 92 -25.48 20.51 8.90
CA LYS A 92 -24.37 21.46 9.09
C LYS A 92 -24.89 22.89 9.29
N ASN A 93 -24.57 23.49 10.43
CA ASN A 93 -24.92 24.84 10.82
C ASN A 93 -23.85 25.42 11.77
N PRO A 94 -23.84 26.74 12.03
CA PRO A 94 -22.79 27.37 12.85
C PRO A 94 -22.56 26.76 14.23
N ALA A 95 -23.56 26.10 14.83
CA ALA A 95 -23.43 25.46 16.14
C ALA A 95 -22.69 24.11 16.09
N ASN A 96 -22.54 23.49 14.92
CA ASN A 96 -21.84 22.21 14.73
C ASN A 96 -20.79 22.25 13.60
N TRP A 97 -20.34 23.43 13.22
CA TRP A 97 -19.17 23.58 12.37
C TRP A 97 -17.90 23.17 13.12
N THR A 98 -16.93 22.65 12.37
CA THR A 98 -15.60 22.35 12.88
C THR A 98 -14.55 22.85 11.91
N LEU A 99 -13.32 22.98 12.41
CA LEU A 99 -12.17 23.35 11.59
C LEU A 99 -11.76 22.15 10.73
N VAL A 100 -11.86 22.30 9.42
CA VAL A 100 -11.52 21.23 8.45
C VAL A 100 -10.25 21.50 7.65
N THR A 101 -9.77 22.75 7.62
CA THR A 101 -8.59 23.11 6.84
C THR A 101 -7.91 24.33 7.45
N LEU A 102 -6.59 24.25 7.54
CA LEU A 102 -5.69 25.36 7.83
C LEU A 102 -4.95 25.72 6.54
N LYS A 103 -4.74 27.01 6.27
CA LYS A 103 -3.99 27.48 5.10
C LYS A 103 -2.84 28.36 5.55
N GLY A 104 -1.69 28.23 4.88
CA GLY A 104 -0.54 29.10 5.06
C GLY A 104 0.01 29.15 6.49
N ASP A 105 0.16 30.36 6.99
CA ASP A 105 0.68 30.74 8.31
C ASP A 105 -0.39 30.75 9.42
N GLY A 106 -1.55 30.10 9.19
CA GLY A 106 -2.65 30.00 10.16
C GLY A 106 -2.35 29.17 11.43
N LEU A 107 -1.09 28.81 11.67
CA LEU A 107 -0.64 28.07 12.85
C LEU A 107 0.35 28.92 13.64
N LEU A 108 0.04 29.12 14.92
CA LEU A 108 0.93 29.79 15.87
C LEU A 108 1.49 28.74 16.84
N PRO A 109 2.83 28.62 16.99
CA PRO A 109 3.41 27.73 17.99
C PRO A 109 2.99 28.15 19.40
N ILE A 110 2.61 27.19 20.24
CA ILE A 110 2.07 27.48 21.58
C ILE A 110 3.03 28.30 22.46
N TYR A 111 4.35 28.16 22.28
CA TYR A 111 5.35 28.93 23.02
C TYR A 111 5.35 30.43 22.65
N GLU A 112 4.81 30.83 21.48
CA GLU A 112 4.65 32.25 21.13
C GLU A 112 3.58 32.95 21.99
N LEU A 113 2.67 32.19 22.61
CA LEU A 113 1.64 32.69 23.52
C LEU A 113 2.14 32.86 24.97
N ILE A 114 3.39 32.50 25.26
CA ILE A 114 3.96 32.57 26.61
C ILE A 114 4.71 33.89 26.77
N ALA A 115 4.24 34.73 27.70
CA ALA A 115 4.84 36.04 27.97
C ALA A 115 6.19 35.95 28.71
N ASP A 116 6.34 35.00 29.63
CA ASP A 116 7.58 34.80 30.40
C ASP A 116 8.69 34.27 29.47
N PRO A 117 9.82 34.97 29.30
CA PRO A 117 10.84 34.61 28.34
C PRO A 117 11.57 33.30 28.68
N VAL A 118 11.72 32.99 29.97
CA VAL A 118 12.38 31.75 30.42
C VAL A 118 11.47 30.56 30.14
N LYS A 119 10.18 30.66 30.51
CA LYS A 119 9.20 29.61 30.25
C LYS A 119 8.94 29.42 28.75
N LYS A 120 8.91 30.51 27.97
CA LYS A 120 8.80 30.46 26.51
C LYS A 120 9.91 29.60 25.92
N GLN A 121 11.16 29.85 26.33
CA GLN A 121 12.31 29.08 25.83
C GLN A 121 12.25 27.62 26.27
N GLN A 122 11.93 27.33 27.52
CA GLN A 122 11.76 25.96 28.02
C GLN A 122 10.70 25.16 27.26
N VAL A 123 9.54 25.78 26.98
CA VAL A 123 8.47 25.12 26.20
C VAL A 123 8.87 24.95 24.74
N LYS A 124 9.59 25.91 24.14
CA LYS A 124 10.11 25.78 22.78
C LYS A 124 11.06 24.58 22.65
N ASP A 125 11.96 24.40 23.62
CA ASP A 125 12.90 23.28 23.63
C ASP A 125 12.17 21.94 23.80
N ALA A 126 11.20 21.87 24.72
CA ALA A 126 10.38 20.68 24.94
C ALA A 126 9.53 20.31 23.71
N VAL A 127 8.91 21.28 23.04
CA VAL A 127 8.16 21.06 21.78
C VAL A 127 9.09 20.53 20.69
N SER A 128 10.29 21.08 20.57
CA SER A 128 11.27 20.65 19.56
C SER A 128 11.75 19.21 19.81
N ALA A 129 12.01 18.86 21.07
CA ALA A 129 12.34 17.49 21.47
C ALA A 129 11.18 16.53 21.17
N HIS A 130 9.95 16.90 21.55
CA HIS A 130 8.76 16.10 21.30
C HIS A 130 8.53 15.84 19.80
N ILE A 131 8.65 16.87 18.96
CA ILE A 131 8.53 16.72 17.50
C ILE A 131 9.60 15.75 16.97
N LYS A 132 10.85 15.88 17.43
CA LYS A 132 11.95 15.01 16.99
C LYS A 132 11.75 13.55 17.41
N GLU A 133 11.29 13.32 18.63
CA GLU A 133 11.03 11.97 19.18
C GLU A 133 9.83 11.29 18.52
N ASN A 134 8.80 12.07 18.18
CA ASN A 134 7.56 11.59 17.56
C ASN A 134 7.56 11.76 16.04
N GLN A 135 8.69 12.16 15.46
CA GLN A 135 8.82 12.25 14.01
C GLN A 135 8.63 10.84 13.44
N LEU A 136 7.62 10.70 12.58
CA LEU A 136 7.38 9.44 11.87
C LEU A 136 8.67 9.06 11.15
N LYS A 137 9.26 7.94 11.56
CA LYS A 137 10.33 7.31 10.78
C LYS A 137 9.68 6.82 9.49
N VAL A 138 9.83 7.59 8.42
CA VAL A 138 9.42 7.14 7.10
C VAL A 138 10.30 5.94 6.75
N LEU A 139 9.75 4.75 6.96
CA LEU A 139 10.40 3.52 6.53
C LEU A 139 10.50 3.58 5.02
N GLN A 140 11.73 3.60 4.51
CA GLN A 140 11.97 3.58 3.07
C GLN A 140 11.63 2.18 2.57
N THR A 141 10.42 2.00 2.05
CA THR A 141 9.94 0.75 1.48
C THR A 141 9.79 0.87 -0.04
N ALA A 142 9.88 -0.26 -0.73
CA ALA A 142 9.55 -0.40 -2.15
C ALA A 142 8.56 -1.56 -2.37
N PRO A 143 7.67 -1.47 -3.38
CA PRO A 143 6.78 -2.55 -3.74
C PRO A 143 7.56 -3.76 -4.27
N ILE A 144 7.00 -4.96 -4.18
CA ILE A 144 7.40 -6.12 -4.98
C ILE A 144 6.40 -6.23 -6.12
N ILE A 145 6.78 -5.75 -7.30
CA ILE A 145 5.97 -5.87 -8.52
C ILE A 145 6.24 -7.23 -9.15
N GLN A 146 5.17 -8.00 -9.40
CA GLN A 146 5.22 -9.24 -10.17
C GLN A 146 4.89 -8.95 -11.63
N ALA A 147 5.73 -9.45 -12.53
CA ALA A 147 5.53 -9.39 -13.97
C ALA A 147 5.49 -10.79 -14.57
N TRP A 148 4.69 -10.97 -15.63
CA TRP A 148 4.44 -12.27 -16.26
C TRP A 148 4.55 -12.18 -17.77
N SER A 149 5.21 -13.16 -18.39
CA SER A 149 5.38 -13.25 -19.85
C SER A 149 4.45 -14.23 -20.55
N GLY A 150 3.49 -14.83 -19.84
CA GLY A 150 2.80 -16.04 -20.31
C GLY A 150 3.55 -17.34 -19.99
N LYS A 151 4.80 -17.25 -19.51
CA LYS A 151 5.63 -18.43 -19.19
C LYS A 151 6.54 -18.29 -17.98
N HIS A 152 7.08 -17.10 -17.72
CA HIS A 152 8.04 -16.83 -16.65
C HIS A 152 7.64 -15.60 -15.84
N HIS A 153 7.96 -15.62 -14.54
CA HIS A 153 7.79 -14.46 -13.65
C HIS A 153 9.08 -13.67 -13.46
N ARG A 154 8.94 -12.35 -13.33
CA ARG A 154 10.02 -11.42 -12.98
C ARG A 154 9.59 -10.42 -11.90
N TYR A 155 10.55 -9.92 -11.13
CA TYR A 155 10.29 -9.09 -9.95
C TYR A 155 11.03 -7.76 -9.98
N PHE A 156 10.33 -6.69 -9.60
CA PHE A 156 10.85 -5.33 -9.64
C PHE A 156 10.49 -4.57 -8.37
N THR A 157 11.35 -3.64 -7.98
CA THR A 157 11.09 -2.73 -6.85
C THR A 157 10.53 -1.36 -7.28
N SER A 158 10.43 -1.13 -8.59
CA SER A 158 9.89 0.10 -9.17
C SER A 158 9.17 -0.21 -10.48
N PHE A 159 8.06 0.50 -10.73
CA PHE A 159 7.35 0.41 -12.00
C PHE A 159 8.16 1.00 -13.16
N GLU A 160 9.02 1.99 -12.90
CA GLU A 160 9.97 2.51 -13.88
C GLU A 160 10.99 1.44 -14.28
N GLU A 161 11.56 0.74 -13.28
CA GLU A 161 12.49 -0.36 -13.54
C GLU A 161 11.83 -1.49 -14.34
N PHE A 162 10.58 -1.84 -14.01
CA PHE A 162 9.79 -2.78 -14.79
C PHE A 162 9.69 -2.34 -16.27
N ARG A 163 9.29 -1.09 -16.53
CA ARG A 163 9.14 -0.57 -17.91
C ARG A 163 10.45 -0.61 -18.70
N GLU A 164 11.58 -0.36 -18.03
CA GLU A 164 12.89 -0.31 -18.66
C GLU A 164 13.51 -1.70 -18.90
N LYS A 165 13.33 -2.64 -17.95
CA LYS A 165 14.14 -3.87 -17.88
C LYS A 165 13.36 -5.17 -18.06
N ALA A 166 12.03 -5.15 -18.00
CA ALA A 166 11.25 -6.39 -18.05
C ALA A 166 11.34 -7.09 -19.40
N GLY A 167 11.34 -6.32 -20.50
CA GLY A 167 11.15 -6.85 -21.86
C GLY A 167 9.71 -6.65 -22.32
N LYS A 168 9.49 -6.61 -23.64
CA LYS A 168 8.18 -6.27 -24.24
C LYS A 168 7.13 -7.37 -24.05
N GLU A 169 7.57 -8.58 -23.77
CA GLU A 169 6.75 -9.76 -23.57
C GLU A 169 6.15 -9.85 -22.16
N TYR A 170 6.64 -9.05 -21.21
CA TYR A 170 6.17 -9.07 -19.82
C TYR A 170 5.06 -8.05 -19.60
N THR A 171 3.98 -8.48 -18.97
CA THR A 171 2.94 -7.61 -18.43
C THR A 171 3.05 -7.51 -16.92
N CYS A 172 2.80 -6.34 -16.36
CA CYS A 172 2.72 -6.15 -14.92
C CYS A 172 1.43 -6.82 -14.40
N GLU A 173 1.55 -7.78 -13.49
CA GLU A 173 0.40 -8.44 -12.84
C GLU A 173 -0.01 -7.76 -11.54
N GLY A 174 0.87 -6.93 -10.99
CA GLY A 174 0.57 -6.06 -9.87
C GLY A 174 1.61 -6.09 -8.77
N VAL A 175 1.30 -5.47 -7.64
CA VAL A 175 2.16 -5.51 -6.46
C VAL A 175 1.67 -6.59 -5.50
N ILE A 176 2.58 -7.47 -5.09
CA ILE A 176 2.26 -8.65 -4.27
C ILE A 176 2.68 -8.49 -2.80
N ALA A 177 3.64 -7.60 -2.51
CA ALA A 177 4.15 -7.30 -1.17
C ALA A 177 5.05 -6.04 -1.21
N SER A 178 5.84 -5.80 -0.15
CA SER A 178 6.90 -4.79 -0.10
C SER A 178 8.17 -5.26 0.59
N VAL A 179 9.24 -4.52 0.37
CA VAL A 179 10.52 -4.69 1.06
C VAL A 179 10.98 -3.38 1.64
N PHE A 180 11.77 -3.42 2.71
CA PHE A 180 12.55 -2.26 3.12
C PHE A 180 13.74 -2.08 2.17
N LEU A 181 14.05 -0.84 1.79
CA LEU A 181 15.19 -0.51 0.93
C LEU A 181 16.52 -0.50 1.70
N LYS A 182 16.46 -0.40 3.03
CA LYS A 182 17.62 -0.38 3.93
C LYS A 182 17.39 -1.34 5.09
N PRO A 183 18.46 -1.91 5.69
CA PRO A 183 18.34 -2.73 6.89
C PRO A 183 17.56 -1.98 7.98
N GLN A 184 16.52 -2.63 8.51
CA GLN A 184 15.81 -2.22 9.72
C GLN A 184 16.10 -3.22 10.85
N ASP A 185 15.70 -2.87 12.07
CA ASP A 185 15.77 -3.81 13.19
C ASP A 185 15.05 -5.13 12.85
N LYS A 186 15.68 -6.26 13.17
CA LYS A 186 15.17 -7.63 12.93
C LYS A 186 14.92 -8.00 11.46
N THR A 187 15.46 -7.25 10.52
CA THR A 187 15.36 -7.59 9.09
C THR A 187 16.59 -8.33 8.58
N ILE A 188 16.40 -9.15 7.56
CA ILE A 188 17.42 -9.87 6.81
C ILE A 188 17.29 -9.53 5.32
N PRO A 189 18.39 -9.62 4.55
CA PRO A 189 18.34 -9.40 3.11
C PRO A 189 17.45 -10.44 2.42
N LEU A 190 16.66 -9.96 1.47
CA LEU A 190 16.01 -10.73 0.43
C LEU A 190 16.81 -10.52 -0.85
N TYR A 191 17.27 -11.61 -1.45
CA TYR A 191 18.13 -11.63 -2.62
C TYR A 191 17.34 -11.99 -3.87
N LEU A 192 17.74 -11.41 -5.01
CA LEU A 192 17.20 -11.74 -6.33
C LEU A 192 18.17 -12.65 -7.08
N PHE A 193 17.66 -13.73 -7.63
CA PHE A 193 18.35 -14.62 -8.56
C PHE A 193 17.60 -14.60 -9.89
N SER A 194 18.33 -14.65 -11.00
CA SER A 194 17.71 -14.60 -12.33
C SER A 194 18.52 -15.36 -13.36
N ASP A 195 17.83 -16.10 -14.23
CA ASP A 195 18.41 -16.71 -15.44
C ASP A 195 18.27 -15.81 -16.69
N GLY A 196 17.77 -14.58 -16.52
CA GLY A 196 17.48 -13.62 -17.58
C GLY A 196 16.04 -13.71 -18.12
N LYS A 197 15.29 -14.77 -17.79
CA LYS A 197 13.86 -14.90 -18.13
C LYS A 197 13.02 -15.03 -16.87
N ASN A 198 13.45 -15.86 -15.94
CA ASN A 198 12.77 -16.11 -14.69
C ASN A 198 13.58 -15.56 -13.52
N ASP A 199 12.87 -15.04 -12.54
CA ASP A 199 13.44 -14.54 -11.30
C ASP A 199 13.00 -15.40 -10.11
N ARG A 200 13.85 -15.47 -9.09
CA ARG A 200 13.57 -16.13 -7.82
C ARG A 200 14.10 -15.30 -6.65
N LEU A 201 13.29 -15.20 -5.60
CA LEU A 201 13.63 -14.55 -4.34
C LEU A 201 14.13 -15.58 -3.33
N SER A 202 15.07 -15.18 -2.48
CA SER A 202 15.63 -16.04 -1.43
C SER A 202 16.20 -15.20 -0.29
N THR A 203 16.07 -15.67 0.96
CA THR A 203 16.76 -15.09 2.13
C THR A 203 18.14 -15.71 2.36
N GLU A 204 18.50 -16.72 1.56
CA GLU A 204 19.85 -17.29 1.50
C GLU A 204 20.60 -16.69 0.31
N GLU A 205 21.82 -16.19 0.54
CA GLU A 205 22.69 -15.60 -0.49
C GLU A 205 23.24 -16.64 -1.47
N ASN A 206 23.34 -17.89 -1.04
CA ASN A 206 23.72 -19.03 -1.86
C ASN A 206 22.73 -20.17 -1.59
N PRO A 207 21.49 -20.07 -2.08
CA PRO A 207 20.52 -21.12 -1.87
C PRO A 207 21.08 -22.40 -2.47
N LYS A 208 21.01 -23.52 -1.74
CA LYS A 208 21.36 -24.83 -2.29
C LYS A 208 20.48 -25.06 -3.53
N ASN A 209 21.07 -24.88 -4.70
CA ASN A 209 20.33 -24.81 -5.95
C ASN A 209 20.00 -26.24 -6.42
N ASP A 210 18.72 -26.57 -6.50
CA ASP A 210 18.25 -27.68 -7.34
C ASP A 210 18.40 -27.35 -8.84
N ASN A 211 18.61 -26.08 -9.19
CA ASN A 211 18.69 -25.60 -10.57
C ASN A 211 19.89 -24.64 -10.75
N LYS A 212 21.03 -25.17 -11.22
CA LYS A 212 22.34 -24.47 -11.31
C LYS A 212 22.40 -23.24 -12.25
N ALA A 213 21.28 -22.81 -12.84
CA ALA A 213 21.25 -21.82 -13.93
C ALA A 213 20.91 -20.37 -13.52
N MET A 214 20.42 -20.11 -12.30
CA MET A 214 20.04 -18.75 -11.90
C MET A 214 21.21 -17.99 -11.27
N ALA A 215 21.57 -16.85 -11.85
CA ALA A 215 22.66 -16.00 -11.39
C ALA A 215 22.19 -15.04 -10.28
N TYR A 216 23.02 -14.84 -9.27
CA TYR A 216 22.81 -13.82 -8.24
C TYR A 216 22.77 -12.41 -8.85
N LYS A 217 21.75 -11.61 -8.51
CA LYS A 217 21.56 -10.24 -9.00
C LYS A 217 21.74 -9.17 -7.93
N GLY A 218 21.88 -9.56 -6.67
CA GLY A 218 22.05 -8.63 -5.55
C GLY A 218 20.94 -8.72 -4.51
N ILE A 219 21.00 -7.79 -3.55
CA ILE A 219 19.95 -7.59 -2.55
C ILE A 219 18.75 -6.92 -3.25
N PHE A 220 17.63 -7.61 -3.26
CA PHE A 220 16.34 -7.11 -3.73
C PHE A 220 15.70 -6.14 -2.72
N GLY A 221 15.91 -6.40 -1.43
CA GLY A 221 15.47 -5.55 -0.32
C GLY A 221 15.67 -6.26 1.01
N TYR A 222 15.00 -5.80 2.07
CA TYR A 222 15.03 -6.41 3.39
C TYR A 222 13.64 -6.77 3.85
N VAL A 223 13.52 -7.96 4.46
CA VAL A 223 12.29 -8.53 5.02
C VAL A 223 12.53 -8.91 6.48
N TYR A 224 11.49 -9.04 7.28
CA TYR A 224 11.64 -9.50 8.66
C TYR A 224 12.18 -10.92 8.70
N LYS A 225 13.07 -11.18 9.67
CA LYS A 225 13.65 -12.52 9.89
C LYS A 225 12.60 -13.52 10.38
N GLU A 226 11.66 -13.04 11.18
CA GLU A 226 10.64 -13.84 11.85
C GLU A 226 9.27 -13.17 11.70
N TYR A 227 8.21 -13.98 11.72
CA TYR A 227 6.85 -13.48 11.63
C TYR A 227 6.46 -12.77 12.94
N SER A 228 6.16 -11.47 12.87
CA SER A 228 5.70 -10.69 14.04
C SER A 228 4.19 -10.44 14.07
N GLY A 229 3.41 -11.08 13.19
CA GLY A 229 1.94 -11.00 13.19
C GLY A 229 1.40 -9.65 12.75
N ASN A 230 1.43 -8.68 13.66
CA ASN A 230 0.83 -7.36 13.47
C ASN A 230 1.63 -6.48 12.51
N GLU A 231 2.93 -6.71 12.33
CA GLU A 231 3.79 -5.86 11.49
C GLU A 231 4.18 -6.54 10.16
N CYS A 232 3.83 -7.82 9.99
CA CYS A 232 4.22 -8.60 8.81
C CYS A 232 3.01 -9.00 7.96
N ASN A 233 3.17 -8.91 6.63
CA ASN A 233 2.48 -9.76 5.69
C ASN A 233 3.33 -11.02 5.42
N VAL A 234 2.69 -12.08 4.92
CA VAL A 234 3.40 -13.30 4.51
C VAL A 234 3.32 -13.43 3.00
N LEU A 235 4.47 -13.61 2.37
CA LEU A 235 4.58 -13.91 0.95
C LEU A 235 5.05 -15.36 0.78
N TYR A 236 4.25 -16.17 0.10
CA TYR A 236 4.49 -17.60 -0.11
C TYR A 236 5.10 -17.86 -1.48
N GLU A 237 6.14 -18.70 -1.54
CA GLU A 237 6.67 -19.22 -2.81
C GLU A 237 5.80 -20.37 -3.31
N ILE A 238 5.42 -20.30 -4.59
CA ILE A 238 4.72 -21.36 -5.30
C ILE A 238 5.52 -21.81 -6.52
N TRP A 239 5.39 -23.09 -6.89
CA TRP A 239 6.09 -23.69 -8.01
C TRP A 239 5.17 -24.60 -8.81
N ASN A 240 5.33 -24.63 -10.14
CA ASN A 240 4.51 -25.44 -11.05
C ASN A 240 5.27 -26.56 -11.79
N GLY A 241 6.53 -26.83 -11.41
CA GLY A 241 7.40 -27.76 -12.14
C GLY A 241 8.43 -27.07 -13.03
N GLN A 242 8.15 -25.84 -13.47
CA GLN A 242 8.94 -25.08 -14.44
C GLN A 242 9.32 -23.69 -13.95
N ASP A 243 8.45 -23.06 -13.17
CA ASP A 243 8.50 -21.65 -12.85
C ASP A 243 8.17 -21.40 -11.37
N TYR A 244 8.75 -20.33 -10.80
CA TYR A 244 8.47 -19.88 -9.45
C TYR A 244 7.60 -18.62 -9.52
N ALA A 245 6.62 -18.53 -8.62
CA ALA A 245 5.83 -17.33 -8.42
C ALA A 245 5.62 -17.06 -6.92
N TYR A 246 5.07 -15.91 -6.58
CA TYR A 246 4.81 -15.54 -5.18
C TYR A 246 3.40 -15.01 -5.00
N THR A 247 2.80 -15.32 -3.84
CA THR A 247 1.43 -14.93 -3.52
C THR A 247 1.29 -14.58 -2.05
N SER A 248 0.36 -13.67 -1.74
CA SER A 248 -0.01 -13.32 -0.36
C SER A 248 -1.12 -14.22 0.20
N GLU A 249 -1.69 -15.11 -0.62
CA GLU A 249 -2.77 -16.01 -0.23
C GLU A 249 -2.22 -17.40 0.10
N LYS A 250 -2.73 -18.03 1.17
CA LYS A 250 -2.40 -19.42 1.51
C LYS A 250 -3.53 -20.36 1.06
N LYS A 251 -3.27 -21.20 0.06
CA LYS A 251 -4.16 -22.22 -0.50
C LYS A 251 -3.36 -23.50 -0.77
N GLU A 252 -4.05 -24.64 -0.86
CA GLU A 252 -3.39 -25.93 -1.15
C GLU A 252 -2.86 -26.01 -2.59
N ALA A 253 -3.53 -25.34 -3.53
CA ALA A 253 -3.11 -25.21 -4.91
C ALA A 253 -3.65 -23.93 -5.56
N TYR A 254 -2.99 -23.49 -6.63
CA TYR A 254 -3.31 -22.24 -7.33
C TYR A 254 -3.35 -22.42 -8.85
N GLY A 255 -4.00 -21.47 -9.51
CA GLY A 255 -4.14 -21.39 -10.97
C GLY A 255 -5.01 -22.50 -11.57
N GLU A 256 -5.17 -22.45 -12.89
CA GLU A 256 -5.97 -23.42 -13.61
C GLU A 256 -5.44 -24.85 -13.43
N LYS A 257 -6.35 -25.78 -13.11
CA LYS A 257 -6.05 -27.20 -12.89
C LYS A 257 -5.11 -27.47 -11.71
N ASN A 258 -5.02 -26.55 -10.73
CA ASN A 258 -4.24 -26.74 -9.50
C ASN A 258 -2.75 -27.03 -9.76
N ARG A 259 -2.19 -26.38 -10.79
CA ARG A 259 -0.82 -26.63 -11.28
C ARG A 259 0.25 -26.05 -10.37
N TRP A 260 -0.05 -24.99 -9.62
CA TRP A 260 0.88 -24.34 -8.72
C TRP A 260 0.71 -24.85 -7.30
N LYS A 261 1.81 -25.17 -6.63
CA LYS A 261 1.83 -25.67 -5.25
C LYS A 261 2.83 -24.90 -4.40
N LEU A 262 2.55 -24.78 -3.11
CA LEU A 262 3.47 -24.20 -2.14
C LEU A 262 4.78 -24.98 -2.13
N THR A 263 5.92 -24.27 -2.10
CA THR A 263 7.24 -24.89 -1.89
C THR A 263 7.58 -25.03 -0.41
N GLY A 264 6.83 -24.34 0.46
CA GLY A 264 7.10 -24.23 1.90
C GLY A 264 8.00 -23.06 2.27
N LYS A 265 8.53 -22.29 1.30
CA LYS A 265 9.24 -21.04 1.58
C LYS A 265 8.26 -19.89 1.80
N GLU A 266 8.53 -19.11 2.84
CA GLU A 266 7.75 -17.95 3.26
C GLU A 266 8.68 -16.77 3.50
N PHE A 267 8.23 -15.56 3.15
CA PHE A 267 8.93 -14.31 3.44
C PHE A 267 8.03 -13.37 4.23
N TYR A 268 8.59 -12.69 5.23
CA TYR A 268 7.83 -11.82 6.13
C TYR A 268 8.04 -10.35 5.76
N THR A 269 7.14 -9.80 4.96
CA THR A 269 7.26 -8.45 4.41
C THR A 269 6.60 -7.41 5.31
N GLY A 270 6.94 -6.13 5.13
CA GLY A 270 6.24 -5.03 5.82
C GLY A 270 4.74 -5.00 5.49
N LYS A 271 3.95 -4.46 6.43
CA LYS A 271 2.55 -4.10 6.20
C LYS A 271 2.37 -2.70 5.65
#